data_AF-A0A7D5ZGP1-F1
#
_entry.id   AF-A0A7D5ZGP1-F1
#
_cell.length_a   1.000
_cell.length_b   1.000
_cell.length_c   1.000
_cell.angle_alpha   90.00
_cell.angle_beta   90.00
_cell.angle_gamma   90.00
#
_symmetry.space_group_name_H-M   'P 1'
#
loop_
_entity.id
_entity.type
_entity.pdbx_description
1 polymer ?
#
loop_
_entity_poly.entity_id
_entity_poly.type
_entity_poly.pdbx_seq_one_letter_code
_entity_poly.pdbx_strand_id
1 'polypeptide(L)'
;MKLSRRLALGAVAGIVVLAVGGGVTAHLLDDPARGLTAAAHAGDAHCRKLTGRAPGRLAGKERRSVGLDGVVVWGDQDVILRCGVASPTATTDPCFEANGVDWMLDERQSTPDRKVIVTFGRTPATQVAIRVQGVRTDEAILELSPLVEQIRQTGRCLDAQ
;
A
#
# COMPACT_ATOMS: atom_id res chain seq x y z
N MET A 1 86.30 -18.20 6.33
CA MET A 1 86.40 -18.11 7.81
C MET A 1 85.32 -17.15 8.31
N LYS A 2 84.60 -17.57 9.36
CA LYS A 2 83.79 -16.80 10.31
C LYS A 2 82.36 -16.35 9.91
N LEU A 3 81.41 -17.11 10.49
CA LEU A 3 80.07 -16.74 10.94
C LEU A 3 79.94 -15.28 11.41
N SER A 4 78.76 -14.67 11.23
CA SER A 4 77.79 -14.49 12.34
C SER A 4 76.55 -13.68 11.96
N ARG A 5 75.41 -14.15 12.49
CA ARG A 5 74.05 -13.59 12.44
C ARG A 5 73.97 -12.18 13.05
N ARG A 6 73.09 -11.32 12.52
CA ARG A 6 72.17 -10.51 13.34
C ARG A 6 70.79 -10.39 12.66
N LEU A 7 69.77 -10.74 13.43
CA LEU A 7 68.35 -10.60 13.11
C LEU A 7 67.94 -9.13 13.09
N ALA A 8 67.02 -8.79 12.20
CA ALA A 8 65.96 -7.83 12.49
C ALA A 8 64.74 -8.18 11.62
N LEU A 9 63.77 -8.88 12.21
CA LEU A 9 62.43 -9.02 11.64
C LEU A 9 61.78 -7.63 11.62
N GLY A 10 61.68 -7.02 10.43
CA GLY A 10 60.77 -5.91 10.20
C GLY A 10 59.41 -6.45 9.80
N ALA A 11 58.59 -6.82 10.78
CA ALA A 11 57.19 -7.15 10.52
C ALA A 11 56.44 -5.85 10.14
N VAL A 12 56.30 -5.59 8.83
CA VAL A 12 55.37 -4.58 8.34
C VAL A 12 53.98 -5.17 8.44
N ALA A 13 53.38 -5.07 9.63
CA ALA A 13 51.97 -5.33 9.83
C ALA A 13 51.18 -4.22 9.12
N GLY A 14 50.87 -4.43 7.84
CA GLY A 14 49.93 -3.60 7.10
C GLY A 14 48.55 -3.75 7.71
N ILE A 15 48.13 -2.77 8.51
CA ILE A 15 46.75 -2.63 8.98
C ILE A 15 45.88 -2.35 7.74
N VAL A 16 45.25 -3.40 7.21
CA VAL A 16 44.14 -3.24 6.28
C VAL A 16 42.92 -2.86 7.11
N VAL A 17 42.68 -1.55 7.26
CA VAL A 17 41.38 -1.05 7.76
C VAL A 17 40.36 -1.30 6.64
N LEU A 18 39.69 -2.45 6.69
CA LEU A 18 38.45 -2.65 5.94
C LEU A 18 37.41 -1.73 6.59
N ALA A 19 37.31 -0.50 6.08
CA ALA A 19 36.15 0.34 6.29
C ALA A 19 34.97 -0.32 5.57
N VAL A 20 34.35 -1.30 6.21
CA VAL A 20 33.00 -1.75 5.86
C VAL A 20 32.08 -0.62 6.33
N GLY A 21 32.01 0.43 5.51
CA GLY A 21 31.03 1.48 5.67
C GLY A 21 29.66 0.82 5.61
N GLY A 22 29.02 0.69 6.77
CA GLY A 22 27.61 0.33 6.90
C GLY A 22 26.78 1.44 6.28
N GLY A 23 26.70 1.48 4.95
CA GLY A 23 25.72 2.24 4.23
C GLY A 23 24.37 1.58 4.46
N VAL A 24 23.70 1.90 5.57
CA VAL A 24 22.24 1.74 5.64
C VAL A 24 21.70 2.75 4.64
N THR A 25 21.56 2.31 3.39
CA THR A 25 21.06 3.15 2.31
C THR A 25 19.67 3.63 2.69
N ALA A 26 19.44 4.94 2.66
CA ALA A 26 18.17 5.59 2.98
C ALA A 26 16.95 5.13 2.13
N HIS A 27 17.15 4.18 1.21
CA HIS A 27 16.13 3.59 0.34
C HIS A 27 14.99 2.86 1.09
N LEU A 28 15.19 2.42 2.33
CA LEU A 28 14.13 1.74 3.10
C LEU A 28 12.98 2.68 3.52
N LEU A 29 13.17 4.00 3.48
CA LEU A 29 12.12 4.96 3.81
C LEU A 29 11.22 5.31 2.61
N ASP A 30 11.71 5.13 1.38
CA ASP A 30 11.01 5.53 0.15
C ASP A 30 10.38 4.34 -0.62
N ASP A 31 10.37 3.15 -0.01
CA ASP A 31 9.68 1.99 -0.59
C ASP A 31 8.15 2.20 -0.56
N PRO A 32 7.48 2.33 -1.72
CA PRO A 32 6.03 2.53 -1.76
C PRO A 32 5.25 1.33 -1.19
N ALA A 33 5.87 0.14 -1.12
CA ALA A 33 5.27 -1.08 -0.57
C ALA A 33 5.44 -1.21 0.96
N ARG A 34 6.07 -0.23 1.62
CA ARG A 34 6.40 -0.32 3.05
C ARG A 34 5.18 -0.58 3.93
N GLY A 35 5.26 -1.64 4.74
CA GLY A 35 4.19 -2.05 5.66
C GLY A 35 2.91 -2.55 4.97
N LEU A 36 2.91 -2.73 3.64
CA LEU A 36 1.76 -3.23 2.91
C LEU A 36 1.81 -4.75 2.78
N THR A 37 0.63 -5.34 2.79
CA THR A 37 0.42 -6.76 2.51
C THR A 37 -0.74 -6.93 1.53
N ALA A 38 -0.68 -7.96 0.69
CA ALA A 38 -1.84 -8.35 -0.11
C ALA A 38 -3.02 -8.73 0.80
N ALA A 39 -4.25 -8.58 0.31
CA ALA A 39 -5.42 -9.07 1.02
C ALA A 39 -5.58 -10.59 0.82
N ALA A 40 -6.36 -11.24 1.71
CA ALA A 40 -6.52 -12.70 1.69
C ALA A 40 -7.02 -13.27 0.35
N HIS A 41 -7.84 -12.50 -0.38
CA HIS A 41 -8.39 -12.91 -1.68
C HIS A 41 -7.85 -12.04 -2.84
N ALA A 42 -6.65 -11.47 -2.70
CA ALA A 42 -6.07 -10.58 -3.70
C ALA A 42 -5.82 -11.24 -5.08
N GLY A 43 -5.70 -12.58 -5.12
CA GLY A 43 -5.52 -13.36 -6.34
C GLY A 43 -6.80 -13.54 -7.19
N ASP A 44 -7.95 -13.04 -6.73
CA ASP A 44 -9.21 -13.13 -7.48
C ASP A 44 -9.11 -12.43 -8.85
N ALA A 45 -9.79 -12.99 -9.86
CA ALA A 45 -9.77 -12.46 -11.21
C ALA A 45 -10.30 -11.02 -11.30
N HIS A 46 -11.29 -10.66 -10.47
CA HIS A 46 -11.81 -9.30 -10.39
C HIS A 46 -10.75 -8.35 -9.84
N CYS A 47 -9.96 -8.76 -8.84
CA CYS A 47 -8.89 -7.93 -8.30
C CYS A 47 -7.80 -7.67 -9.33
N ARG A 48 -7.39 -8.69 -10.10
CA ARG A 48 -6.43 -8.51 -11.20
C ARG A 48 -6.95 -7.54 -12.27
N LYS A 49 -8.23 -7.65 -12.64
CA LYS A 49 -8.87 -6.75 -13.62
C LYS A 49 -8.97 -5.31 -13.09
N LEU A 50 -9.37 -5.16 -11.84
CA LEU A 50 -9.50 -3.88 -11.14
C LEU A 50 -8.14 -3.17 -11.07
N THR A 51 -7.10 -3.83 -10.55
CA THR A 51 -5.76 -3.22 -10.44
C THR A 51 -5.08 -3.01 -11.79
N GLY A 52 -5.38 -3.86 -12.78
CA GLY A 52 -4.91 -3.69 -14.16
C GLY A 52 -5.52 -2.46 -14.85
N ARG A 53 -6.76 -2.10 -14.52
CA ARG A 53 -7.46 -0.92 -15.05
C ARG A 53 -7.28 0.35 -14.20
N ALA A 54 -6.64 0.24 -13.03
CA ALA A 54 -6.47 1.36 -12.11
C ALA A 54 -5.68 2.50 -12.78
N PRO A 55 -6.12 3.76 -12.63
CA PRO A 55 -5.55 4.87 -13.38
C PRO A 55 -4.10 5.17 -12.97
N GLY A 56 -3.33 5.72 -13.90
CA GLY A 56 -1.95 6.16 -13.65
C GLY A 56 -1.85 7.35 -12.68
N ARG A 57 -2.94 8.12 -12.53
CA ARG A 57 -3.07 9.21 -11.56
C ARG A 57 -4.44 9.14 -10.87
N LEU A 58 -4.50 9.53 -9.62
CA LEU A 58 -5.72 9.60 -8.81
C LEU A 58 -5.63 10.81 -7.89
N ALA A 59 -6.61 11.71 -7.91
CA ALA A 59 -6.63 12.95 -7.10
C ALA A 59 -5.28 13.71 -7.13
N GLY A 60 -4.71 13.86 -8.33
CA GLY A 60 -3.41 14.51 -8.55
C GLY A 60 -2.16 13.72 -8.12
N LYS A 61 -2.30 12.50 -7.59
CA LYS A 61 -1.18 11.64 -7.14
C LYS A 61 -0.82 10.60 -8.19
N GLU A 62 0.46 10.34 -8.39
CA GLU A 62 0.94 9.34 -9.35
C GLU A 62 0.90 7.93 -8.77
N ARG A 63 0.52 6.97 -9.61
CA ARG A 63 0.53 5.55 -9.27
C ARG A 63 1.97 5.07 -9.02
N ARG A 64 2.15 4.26 -7.99
CA ARG A 64 3.42 3.60 -7.62
C ARG A 64 3.32 2.10 -7.87
N SER A 65 4.42 1.51 -8.31
CA SER A 65 4.55 0.05 -8.39
C SER A 65 4.93 -0.49 -7.02
N VAL A 66 4.19 -1.52 -6.56
CA VAL A 66 4.41 -2.12 -5.23
C VAL A 66 4.61 -3.64 -5.26
N GLY A 67 4.49 -4.28 -6.43
CA GLY A 67 4.74 -5.72 -6.57
C GLY A 67 3.81 -6.64 -5.76
N LEU A 68 2.69 -6.13 -5.25
CA LEU A 68 1.73 -6.86 -4.43
C LEU A 68 0.42 -7.06 -5.22
N ASP A 69 -0.07 -8.30 -5.26
CA ASP A 69 -1.34 -8.63 -5.88
C ASP A 69 -2.50 -7.87 -5.23
N GLY A 70 -3.43 -7.39 -6.06
CA GLY A 70 -4.62 -6.69 -5.59
C GLY A 70 -4.34 -5.33 -4.93
N VAL A 71 -3.09 -4.85 -4.91
CA VAL A 71 -2.70 -3.57 -4.30
C VAL A 71 -2.35 -2.52 -5.35
N VAL A 72 -2.86 -1.31 -5.17
CA VAL A 72 -2.44 -0.12 -5.93
C VAL A 72 -2.17 1.00 -4.94
N VAL A 73 -1.08 1.74 -5.16
CA VAL A 73 -0.69 2.88 -4.33
C VAL A 73 -0.58 4.11 -5.21
N TRP A 74 -1.05 5.25 -4.74
CA TRP A 74 -0.82 6.56 -5.34
C TRP A 74 -0.13 7.50 -4.36
N GLY A 75 0.82 8.28 -4.87
CA GLY A 75 1.65 9.20 -4.07
C GLY A 75 2.56 8.44 -3.11
N ASP A 76 2.92 9.10 -2.00
CA ASP A 76 3.64 8.48 -0.89
C ASP A 76 2.64 7.78 0.05
N GLN A 77 1.98 6.73 -0.46
CA GLN A 77 0.84 6.10 0.23
C GLN A 77 -0.26 7.11 0.61
N ASP A 78 -0.48 8.13 -0.22
CA ASP A 78 -1.58 9.08 -0.03
C ASP A 78 -2.93 8.39 -0.22
N VAL A 79 -2.99 7.46 -1.19
CA VAL A 79 -4.11 6.53 -1.37
C VAL A 79 -3.57 5.12 -1.56
N ILE A 80 -4.09 4.17 -0.79
CA ILE A 80 -3.79 2.75 -0.92
C ILE A 80 -5.10 2.02 -1.21
N LEU A 81 -5.19 1.29 -2.31
CA LEU A 81 -6.28 0.38 -2.63
C LEU A 81 -5.82 -1.06 -2.41
N ARG A 82 -6.62 -1.85 -1.70
CA ARG A 82 -6.44 -3.30 -1.49
C ARG A 82 -7.73 -4.03 -1.84
N CYS A 83 -7.74 -4.72 -2.98
CA CYS A 83 -8.83 -5.62 -3.37
C CYS A 83 -8.61 -7.01 -2.77
N GLY A 84 -9.69 -7.69 -2.38
CA GLY A 84 -9.63 -9.04 -1.82
C GLY A 84 -9.75 -9.08 -0.30
N VAL A 85 -10.19 -7.99 0.33
CA VAL A 85 -10.51 -8.01 1.77
C VAL A 85 -11.83 -8.72 2.01
N ALA A 86 -12.06 -9.15 3.25
CA ALA A 86 -13.32 -9.79 3.63
C ALA A 86 -14.50 -8.83 3.38
N SER A 87 -15.54 -9.33 2.70
CA SER A 87 -16.75 -8.56 2.42
C SER A 87 -17.55 -8.33 3.70
N PRO A 88 -17.87 -7.07 4.05
CA PRO A 88 -18.80 -6.80 5.14
C PRO A 88 -20.19 -7.35 4.79
N THR A 89 -20.78 -8.13 5.69
CA THR A 89 -22.14 -8.68 5.52
C THR A 89 -23.21 -7.79 6.14
N ALA A 90 -22.85 -7.06 7.21
CA ALA A 90 -23.65 -6.05 7.88
C ALA A 90 -22.71 -4.99 8.46
N THR A 91 -23.22 -3.78 8.69
CA THR A 91 -22.47 -2.68 9.29
C THR A 91 -23.40 -1.74 10.04
N THR A 92 -22.90 -1.14 11.12
CA THR A 92 -23.47 0.04 11.77
C THR A 92 -22.67 1.30 11.45
N ASP A 93 -21.49 1.14 10.88
CA ASP A 93 -20.61 2.24 10.50
C ASP A 93 -21.23 3.03 9.33
N PRO A 94 -20.88 4.32 9.15
CA PRO A 94 -21.44 5.16 8.09
C PRO A 94 -21.30 4.50 6.72
N CYS A 95 -22.43 4.39 6.02
CA CYS A 95 -22.56 3.76 4.71
C CYS A 95 -23.15 4.77 3.73
N PHE A 96 -22.50 4.98 2.59
CA PHE A 96 -22.89 5.98 1.60
C PHE A 96 -22.64 5.48 0.18
N GLU A 97 -23.32 6.08 -0.78
CA GLU A 97 -23.20 5.75 -2.19
C GLU A 97 -22.31 6.79 -2.91
N ALA A 98 -21.41 6.32 -3.76
CA ALA A 98 -20.66 7.15 -4.69
C ALA A 98 -20.56 6.47 -6.06
N ASN A 99 -21.06 7.14 -7.11
CA ASN A 99 -21.09 6.66 -8.50
C ASN A 99 -21.52 5.19 -8.67
N GLY A 100 -22.66 4.80 -8.09
CA GLY A 100 -23.24 3.47 -8.13
C GLY A 100 -22.58 2.44 -7.21
N VAL A 101 -21.63 2.85 -6.37
CA VAL A 101 -20.91 1.96 -5.45
C VAL A 101 -21.21 2.36 -4.01
N ASP A 102 -21.74 1.40 -3.25
CA ASP A 102 -21.89 1.52 -1.80
C ASP A 102 -20.54 1.34 -1.11
N TRP A 103 -20.21 2.31 -0.26
CA TRP A 103 -19.01 2.37 0.53
C TRP A 103 -19.36 2.47 2.01
N MET A 104 -18.55 1.85 2.85
CA MET A 104 -18.64 1.92 4.30
C MET A 104 -17.35 2.49 4.85
N LEU A 105 -17.44 3.51 5.70
CA LEU A 105 -16.31 4.04 6.45
C LEU A 105 -16.00 3.10 7.62
N ASP A 106 -14.91 2.35 7.57
CA ASP A 106 -14.50 1.51 8.70
C ASP A 106 -13.95 2.42 9.82
N GLU A 107 -14.80 2.73 10.81
CA GLU A 107 -14.44 3.66 11.88
C GLU A 107 -13.35 3.10 12.79
N ARG A 108 -13.28 1.77 12.91
CA ARG A 108 -12.29 1.08 13.76
C ARG A 108 -10.88 1.14 13.18
N GLN A 109 -10.77 1.08 11.85
CA GLN A 109 -9.48 1.21 11.15
C GLN A 109 -9.15 2.67 10.77
N SER A 110 -10.13 3.57 10.81
CA SER A 110 -9.93 4.99 10.53
C SER A 110 -9.31 5.73 11.71
N THR A 111 -8.51 6.74 11.39
CA THR A 111 -7.89 7.69 12.33
C THR A 111 -8.17 9.13 11.90
N PRO A 112 -7.73 10.15 12.66
CA PRO A 112 -7.81 11.54 12.21
C PRO A 112 -7.05 11.79 10.90
N ASP A 113 -5.89 11.15 10.71
CA ASP A 113 -5.02 11.38 9.54
C ASP A 113 -5.26 10.39 8.40
N ARG A 114 -5.98 9.29 8.65
CA ARG A 114 -6.22 8.22 7.68
C ARG A 114 -7.69 7.78 7.69
N LYS A 115 -8.39 7.84 6.56
CA LYS A 115 -9.72 7.23 6.41
C LYS A 115 -9.61 5.88 5.72
N VAL A 116 -10.26 4.86 6.28
CA VAL A 116 -10.33 3.52 5.71
C VAL A 116 -11.76 3.26 5.29
N ILE A 117 -11.96 3.03 4.00
CA ILE A 117 -13.29 2.93 3.38
C ILE A 117 -13.34 1.62 2.61
N VAL A 118 -14.38 0.82 2.79
CA VAL A 118 -14.52 -0.52 2.21
C VAL A 118 -15.81 -0.59 1.39
N THR A 119 -15.76 -1.20 0.21
CA THR A 119 -16.99 -1.42 -0.56
C THR A 119 -17.96 -2.34 0.18
N PHE A 120 -19.23 -1.95 0.23
CA PHE A 120 -20.29 -2.75 0.79
C PHE A 120 -21.00 -3.57 -0.29
N GLY A 121 -21.47 -4.77 0.11
CA GLY A 121 -22.26 -5.63 -0.78
C GLY A 121 -21.54 -6.10 -2.04
N ARG A 122 -20.22 -6.28 -2.01
CA ARG A 122 -19.41 -6.76 -3.14
C ARG A 122 -18.41 -7.81 -2.65
N THR A 123 -18.20 -8.86 -3.44
CA THR A 123 -17.27 -9.95 -3.12
C THR A 123 -16.39 -10.28 -4.33
N PRO A 124 -15.04 -10.17 -4.21
CA PRO A 124 -14.31 -9.64 -3.05
C PRO A 124 -14.61 -8.16 -2.77
N ALA A 125 -14.42 -7.72 -1.53
CA ALA A 125 -14.48 -6.30 -1.20
C ALA A 125 -13.16 -5.59 -1.51
N THR A 126 -13.24 -4.29 -1.76
CA THR A 126 -12.10 -3.40 -1.97
C THR A 126 -12.01 -2.41 -0.81
N GLN A 127 -10.87 -2.36 -0.15
CA GLN A 127 -10.54 -1.39 0.88
C GLN A 127 -9.68 -0.27 0.29
N VAL A 128 -9.97 0.97 0.65
CA VAL A 128 -9.21 2.16 0.28
C VAL A 128 -8.80 2.90 1.55
N ALA A 129 -7.51 3.11 1.74
CA ALA A 129 -6.97 3.91 2.83
C ALA A 129 -6.43 5.24 2.29
N ILE A 130 -6.94 6.37 2.78
CA ILE A 130 -6.68 7.71 2.25
C ILE A 130 -6.05 8.57 3.35
N ARG A 131 -4.91 9.20 3.06
CA ARG A 131 -4.26 10.18 3.95
C ARG A 131 -4.95 11.53 3.81
N VAL A 132 -5.58 12.01 4.88
CA VAL A 132 -6.44 13.21 4.88
C VAL A 132 -5.67 14.49 4.51
N GLN A 133 -4.40 14.59 4.89
CA GLN A 133 -3.54 15.74 4.54
C GLN A 133 -3.00 15.68 3.10
N GLY A 134 -3.09 14.51 2.45
CA GLY A 134 -2.51 14.29 1.12
C GLY A 134 -3.52 14.45 -0.01
N VAL A 135 -4.76 13.98 0.20
CA VAL A 135 -5.83 13.90 -0.78
C VAL A 135 -7.18 14.09 -0.09
N ARG A 136 -8.12 14.75 -0.78
CA ARG A 136 -9.51 14.83 -0.36
C ARG A 136 -10.21 13.46 -0.48
N THR A 137 -10.80 13.01 0.62
CA THR A 137 -11.44 11.68 0.69
C THR A 137 -12.57 11.51 -0.34
N ASP A 138 -13.43 12.51 -0.48
CA ASP A 138 -14.58 12.49 -1.40
C ASP A 138 -14.13 12.43 -2.86
N GLU A 139 -13.13 13.24 -3.24
CA GLU A 139 -12.53 13.23 -4.57
C GLU A 139 -11.97 11.85 -4.94
N ALA A 140 -11.15 11.25 -4.07
CA ALA A 140 -10.56 9.94 -4.34
C ALA A 140 -11.62 8.83 -4.45
N ILE A 141 -12.65 8.84 -3.60
CA ILE A 141 -13.70 7.82 -3.64
C ILE A 141 -14.57 7.97 -4.89
N LEU A 142 -14.93 9.21 -5.29
CA LEU A 142 -15.68 9.45 -6.53
C LEU A 142 -14.91 8.97 -7.76
N GLU A 143 -13.60 9.25 -7.85
CA GLU A 143 -12.76 8.79 -8.96
C GLU A 143 -12.56 7.27 -8.98
N LEU A 144 -12.47 6.62 -7.81
CA LEU A 144 -12.29 5.17 -7.73
C LEU A 144 -13.57 4.37 -7.97
N SER A 145 -14.74 4.93 -7.67
CA SER A 145 -16.01 4.19 -7.73
C SER A 145 -16.30 3.53 -9.08
N PRO A 146 -16.14 4.20 -10.25
CA PRO A 146 -16.32 3.56 -11.55
C PRO A 146 -15.35 2.39 -11.82
N LEU A 147 -14.18 2.37 -11.17
CA LEU A 147 -13.23 1.27 -11.28
C LEU A 147 -13.75 0.02 -10.56
N VAL A 148 -14.40 0.19 -9.42
CA VAL A 148 -14.85 -0.90 -8.54
C VAL A 148 -16.25 -1.41 -8.87
N GLU A 149 -17.06 -0.61 -9.56
CA GLU A 149 -18.41 -0.96 -10.03
C GLU A 149 -18.46 -2.31 -10.80
N GLN A 150 -17.36 -2.71 -11.42
CA GLN A 150 -17.25 -3.98 -12.17
C GLN A 150 -17.38 -5.24 -11.30
N ILE A 151 -17.25 -5.11 -9.98
CA ILE A 151 -17.53 -6.20 -9.05
C ILE A 151 -19.03 -6.20 -8.76
N ARG A 152 -19.68 -7.31 -9.09
CA ARG A 152 -21.14 -7.46 -8.97
C ARG A 152 -21.59 -7.14 -7.54
N GLN A 153 -22.60 -6.28 -7.46
CA GLN A 153 -23.26 -5.93 -6.23
C GLN A 153 -24.25 -7.02 -5.79
N THR A 154 -24.21 -7.37 -4.50
CA THR A 154 -25.08 -8.33 -3.81
C THR A 154 -25.81 -7.72 -2.61
N GLY A 155 -25.42 -6.54 -2.18
CA GLY A 155 -26.04 -5.79 -1.09
C GLY A 155 -25.86 -4.29 -1.29
N ARG A 156 -26.60 -3.47 -0.54
CA ARG A 156 -26.56 -2.00 -0.61
C ARG A 156 -26.65 -1.40 0.79
N CYS A 157 -26.24 -0.16 0.95
CA CYS A 157 -26.53 0.62 2.15
C CYS A 157 -28.05 0.72 2.32
N LEU A 158 -28.55 0.49 3.55
CA LEU A 158 -29.98 0.58 3.85
C LEU A 158 -30.39 2.00 4.29
N ASP A 159 -29.43 2.74 4.85
CA ASP A 159 -29.58 4.13 5.30
C ASP A 159 -28.48 4.99 4.65
N ALA A 160 -28.38 4.98 3.31
CA ALA A 160 -27.48 5.89 2.60
C ALA A 160 -27.97 7.33 2.82
N GLN A 161 -27.26 8.10 3.64
CA GLN A 161 -27.51 9.53 3.87
C GLN A 161 -26.63 10.41 3.01
#